data_AF-A0A6C1BZ47-F1
#
_entry.id   AF-A0A6C1BZ47-F1
#
_cell.length_a   1.000
_cell.length_b   1.000
_cell.length_c   1.000
_cell.angle_alpha   90.00
_cell.angle_beta   90.00
_cell.angle_gamma   90.00
#
_symmetry.space_group_name_H-M   'P 1'
#
loop_
_entity.id
_entity.type
_entity.pdbx_description
1 polymer ?
#
loop_
_entity_poly.entity_id
_entity_poly.type
_entity_poly.pdbx_seq_one_letter_code
_entity_poly.pdbx_strand_id
1 'polypeptide(L)'
;MTAPNAASHNAGGGELNWLLDELVERVGSIRKALVLSGDGLARGASADLTREDSEHLAAVASGFHSLAKGVGRHFGAGGVRQTVVELEDAFLFVTAAGDGSCLAVLSDADSDVGLVAYEMTLLVKRVGAHLGTAPRTAPAGDTAQAG
;
A
#
# COMPACT_ATOMS: atom_id res chain seq x y z
N MET A 1 -19.40 -4.63 39.58
CA MET A 1 -18.86 -5.59 38.60
C MET A 1 -18.79 -4.84 37.27
N THR A 2 -17.60 -4.35 36.91
CA THR A 2 -17.36 -3.43 35.79
C THR A 2 -17.43 -4.15 34.44
N ALA A 3 -18.00 -3.46 33.45
CA ALA A 3 -18.14 -3.88 32.05
C ALA A 3 -16.78 -4.17 31.38
N PRO A 4 -16.74 -5.00 30.32
CA PRO A 4 -15.51 -5.23 29.57
C PRO A 4 -15.11 -3.97 28.79
N ASN A 5 -13.84 -3.64 28.92
CA ASN A 5 -13.19 -2.49 28.30
C ASN A 5 -13.07 -2.70 26.78
N ALA A 6 -13.65 -1.78 26.01
CA ALA A 6 -13.49 -1.72 24.56
C ALA A 6 -12.04 -1.36 24.22
N ALA A 7 -11.29 -2.34 23.73
CA ALA A 7 -9.97 -2.13 23.15
C ALA A 7 -10.10 -1.23 21.90
N SER A 8 -9.69 0.02 22.09
CA SER A 8 -9.09 0.97 21.13
C SER A 8 -9.05 0.56 19.64
N HIS A 9 -9.69 1.40 18.81
CA HIS A 9 -9.60 1.40 17.35
C HIS A 9 -8.16 1.69 16.89
N ASN A 10 -7.42 0.64 16.53
CA ASN A 10 -6.21 0.70 15.69
C ASN A 10 -6.41 -0.16 14.41
N ALA A 11 -7.67 -0.26 13.96
CA ALA A 11 -8.15 -1.26 13.02
C ALA A 11 -7.51 -1.18 11.61
N GLY A 12 -7.17 0.02 11.13
CA GLY A 12 -6.69 0.20 9.76
C GLY A 12 -5.30 -0.39 9.48
N GLY A 13 -4.37 -0.35 10.43
CA GLY A 13 -3.02 -0.91 10.25
C GLY A 13 -2.98 -2.42 10.44
N GLY A 14 -3.68 -2.92 11.47
CA GLY A 14 -3.74 -4.35 11.75
C GLY A 14 -4.45 -5.16 10.66
N GLU A 15 -5.51 -4.59 10.06
CA GLU A 15 -6.23 -5.23 8.96
C GLU A 15 -5.42 -5.22 7.65
N LEU A 16 -4.62 -4.19 7.38
CA LEU A 16 -3.71 -4.21 6.22
C LEU A 16 -2.61 -5.26 6.37
N ASN A 17 -2.06 -5.43 7.57
CA ASN A 17 -1.03 -6.45 7.83
C ASN A 17 -1.57 -7.86 7.52
N TRP A 18 -2.76 -8.18 8.01
CA TRP A 18 -3.39 -9.49 7.78
C TRP A 18 -3.59 -9.78 6.28
N LEU A 19 -4.06 -8.79 5.51
CA LEU A 19 -4.26 -8.94 4.07
C LEU A 19 -2.93 -9.15 3.31
N LEU A 20 -1.84 -8.56 3.80
CA LEU A 20 -0.50 -8.73 3.24
C LEU A 20 0.07 -10.10 3.58
N ASP A 21 -0.18 -10.59 4.78
CA ASP A 21 0.20 -11.95 5.19
C ASP A 21 -0.50 -12.99 4.31
N GLU A 22 -1.80 -12.84 4.07
CA GLU A 22 -2.54 -13.72 3.15
C GLU A 22 -1.94 -13.73 1.74
N LEU A 23 -1.48 -12.58 1.24
CA LEU A 23 -0.84 -12.49 -0.08
C LEU A 23 0.47 -13.29 -0.11
N VAL A 24 1.30 -13.12 0.92
CA VAL A 24 2.58 -13.83 1.07
C VAL A 24 2.34 -15.33 1.12
N GLU A 25 1.42 -15.79 1.98
CA GLU A 25 1.09 -17.21 2.14
C GLU A 25 0.54 -17.83 0.85
N ARG A 26 -0.31 -17.11 0.13
CA ARG A 26 -0.98 -17.65 -1.07
C ARG A 26 -0.03 -17.84 -2.24
N VAL A 27 0.92 -16.93 -2.43
CA VAL A 27 1.84 -16.99 -3.56
C VAL A 27 3.10 -17.80 -3.22
N GLY A 28 3.53 -17.80 -1.96
CA GLY A 28 4.65 -18.60 -1.46
C GLY A 28 6.04 -18.09 -1.87
N SER A 29 6.19 -17.53 -3.07
CA SER A 29 7.45 -16.95 -3.58
C SER A 29 7.57 -15.43 -3.32
N ILE A 30 6.58 -14.83 -2.66
CA ILE A 30 6.67 -13.46 -2.18
C ILE A 30 7.42 -13.46 -0.85
N ARG A 31 8.49 -12.68 -0.76
CA ARG A 31 9.32 -12.55 0.44
C ARG A 31 8.78 -11.49 1.40
N LYS A 32 8.33 -10.35 0.84
CA LYS A 32 7.92 -9.16 1.60
C LYS A 32 6.79 -8.44 0.86
N ALA A 33 5.82 -7.93 1.60
CA ALA A 33 4.78 -7.07 1.07
C ALA A 33 4.53 -5.86 1.98
N LEU A 34 4.25 -4.71 1.38
CA LEU A 34 4.10 -3.44 2.08
C LEU A 34 3.04 -2.57 1.38
N VAL A 35 2.09 -2.03 2.15
CA VAL A 35 1.24 -0.91 1.72
C VAL A 35 1.82 0.38 2.30
N LEU A 36 1.95 1.40 1.45
CA LEU A 36 2.44 2.73 1.83
C LEU A 36 1.50 3.83 1.31
N SER A 37 1.52 4.99 1.95
CA SER A 37 0.90 6.21 1.41
C SER A 37 1.82 6.91 0.41
N GLY A 38 1.25 7.82 -0.37
CA GLY A 38 1.97 8.51 -1.46
C GLY A 38 3.05 9.49 -0.99
N ASP A 39 3.09 9.77 0.30
CA ASP A 39 4.16 10.49 1.00
C ASP A 39 5.32 9.58 1.44
N GLY A 40 5.24 8.27 1.18
CA GLY A 40 6.29 7.31 1.49
C GLY A 40 6.23 6.72 2.89
N LEU A 41 5.12 6.91 3.62
CA LEU A 41 4.94 6.31 4.95
C LEU A 41 4.31 4.91 4.87
N ALA A 42 4.90 3.94 5.57
CA ALA A 42 4.33 2.60 5.71
C ALA A 42 2.97 2.64 6.43
N ARG A 43 1.99 1.91 5.89
CA ARG A 43 0.61 1.80 6.41
C ARG A 43 0.29 0.38 6.89
N GLY A 44 0.89 -0.61 6.26
CA GLY A 44 0.84 -2.01 6.68
C GLY A 44 1.96 -2.81 6.03
N ALA A 45 2.41 -3.85 6.71
CA ALA A 45 3.54 -4.69 6.30
C ALA A 45 3.23 -6.16 6.59
N SER A 46 3.75 -7.06 5.76
CA SER A 46 3.73 -8.51 6.03
C SER A 46 4.59 -8.84 7.25
N ALA A 47 4.25 -9.92 7.97
CA ALA A 47 4.82 -10.33 9.25
C ALA A 47 6.35 -10.40 9.27
N ASP A 48 6.97 -10.89 8.20
CA ASP A 48 8.42 -11.05 8.12
C ASP A 48 9.18 -9.76 7.77
N LEU A 49 8.48 -8.65 7.52
CA LEU A 49 9.11 -7.37 7.21
C LEU A 49 9.27 -6.56 8.50
N THR A 50 10.53 -6.34 8.91
CA THR A 50 10.81 -5.54 10.11
C THR A 50 10.35 -4.10 9.91
N ARG A 51 10.20 -3.36 11.02
CA ARG A 51 9.81 -1.95 10.95
C ARG A 51 10.82 -1.11 10.16
N GLU A 52 12.11 -1.33 10.40
CA GLU A 52 13.19 -0.61 9.71
C GLU A 52 13.18 -0.93 8.21
N ASP A 53 13.08 -2.21 7.84
CA ASP A 53 12.99 -2.61 6.44
C ASP A 53 11.71 -2.09 5.77
N SER A 54 10.61 -1.99 6.51
CA SER A 54 9.36 -1.40 6.02
C SER A 54 9.53 0.07 5.67
N GLU A 55 10.17 0.85 6.53
CA GLU A 55 10.46 2.27 6.30
C GLU A 55 11.40 2.44 5.10
N HIS A 56 12.43 1.60 4.99
CA HIS A 56 13.35 1.61 3.85
C HIS A 56 12.65 1.25 2.53
N LEU A 57 11.88 0.16 2.50
CA LEU A 57 11.15 -0.28 1.32
C LEU A 57 10.09 0.76 0.89
N ALA A 58 9.45 1.45 1.84
CA ALA A 58 8.52 2.54 1.54
C ALA A 58 9.20 3.72 0.83
N ALA A 59 10.39 4.10 1.30
CA ALA A 59 11.18 5.16 0.68
C ALA A 59 11.60 4.79 -0.76
N VAL A 60 12.08 3.56 -0.96
CA VAL A 60 12.45 3.05 -2.29
C VAL A 60 11.24 3.01 -3.23
N ALA A 61 10.12 2.43 -2.80
CA ALA A 61 8.92 2.28 -3.61
C ALA A 61 8.31 3.64 -4.00
N SER A 62 8.25 4.59 -3.08
CA SER A 62 7.76 5.96 -3.35
C SER A 62 8.66 6.73 -4.31
N GLY A 63 9.98 6.52 -4.25
CA GLY A 63 10.94 7.02 -5.23
C GLY A 63 10.67 6.50 -6.64
N PHE A 64 10.55 5.18 -6.81
CA PHE A 64 10.22 4.57 -8.10
C PHE A 64 8.89 5.08 -8.66
N HIS A 65 7.86 5.16 -7.83
CA HIS A 65 6.55 5.65 -8.26
C HIS A 65 6.59 7.11 -8.71
N SER A 66 7.38 7.95 -8.03
CA SER A 66 7.57 9.36 -8.39
C SER A 66 8.30 9.54 -9.71
N LEU A 67 9.36 8.77 -9.95
CA LEU A 67 10.08 8.76 -11.22
C LEU A 67 9.18 8.31 -12.37
N ALA A 68 8.42 7.22 -12.17
CA ALA A 68 7.47 6.73 -13.16
C ALA A 68 6.36 7.74 -13.48
N LYS A 69 5.83 8.47 -12.47
CA LYS A 69 4.90 9.59 -12.69
C LYS A 69 5.52 10.70 -13.53
N GLY A 70 6.81 10.97 -13.33
CA GLY A 70 7.59 11.92 -14.14
C GLY A 70 7.56 11.54 -15.63
N VAL A 71 7.82 10.27 -15.94
CA VAL A 71 7.75 9.73 -17.31
C VAL A 71 6.35 9.91 -17.90
N GLY A 72 5.31 9.50 -17.18
CA GLY A 72 3.93 9.62 -17.65
C GLY A 72 3.52 11.06 -17.98
N ARG A 73 3.90 12.02 -17.13
CA ARG A 73 3.64 13.45 -17.37
C ARG A 73 4.47 14.03 -18.51
N HIS A 74 5.77 13.74 -18.54
CA HIS A 74 6.69 14.34 -19.50
C HIS A 74 6.42 13.88 -20.93
N PHE A 75 6.11 12.59 -21.11
CA PHE A 75 5.88 12.00 -22.42
C PHE A 75 4.39 11.84 -22.78
N GLY A 76 3.47 12.33 -21.93
CA GLY A 76 2.03 12.22 -22.17
C GLY A 76 1.50 10.77 -22.19
N ALA A 77 2.17 9.85 -21.50
CA ALA A 77 1.87 8.42 -21.51
C ALA A 77 0.82 7.97 -20.46
N GLY A 78 0.15 8.92 -19.82
CA GLY A 78 -0.89 8.65 -18.82
C GLY A 78 -0.36 8.29 -17.43
N GLY A 79 -1.20 7.66 -16.62
CA GLY A 79 -0.89 7.31 -15.23
C GLY A 79 -0.05 6.03 -15.10
N VAL A 80 0.76 5.97 -14.04
CA VAL A 80 1.55 4.78 -13.71
C VAL A 80 0.63 3.64 -13.31
N ARG A 81 0.70 2.53 -14.04
CA ARG A 81 -0.03 1.29 -13.69
C ARG A 81 0.78 0.45 -12.72
N GLN A 82 2.05 0.24 -13.03
CA GLN A 82 2.97 -0.60 -12.26
C GLN A 82 4.41 -0.26 -12.64
N THR A 83 5.31 -0.35 -11.66
CA THR A 83 6.75 -0.42 -11.86
C THR A 83 7.20 -1.85 -11.53
N VAL A 84 8.07 -2.41 -12.36
CA VAL A 84 8.72 -3.70 -12.12
C VAL A 84 10.22 -3.49 -12.20
N VAL A 85 10.94 -3.95 -11.19
CA VAL A 85 12.41 -3.95 -11.14
C VAL A 85 12.86 -5.40 -11.02
N GLU A 86 13.64 -5.83 -11.99
CA GLU A 86 14.30 -7.14 -12.01
C GLU A 86 15.69 -7.01 -11.38
N LEU A 87 15.94 -7.80 -10.35
CA LEU A 87 17.22 -7.95 -9.68
C LEU A 87 17.74 -9.37 -9.93
N GLU A 88 19.02 -9.61 -9.64
CA GLU A 88 19.65 -10.93 -9.83
C GLU A 88 18.86 -12.06 -9.16
N ASP A 89 18.40 -11.84 -7.92
CA ASP A 89 17.72 -12.86 -7.12
C ASP A 89 16.28 -12.48 -6.74
N ALA A 90 15.71 -11.41 -7.32
CA ALA A 90 14.39 -10.94 -6.92
C ALA A 90 13.69 -10.09 -7.98
N PHE A 91 12.37 -9.97 -7.84
CA PHE A 91 11.59 -8.91 -8.46
C PHE A 91 11.00 -7.98 -7.41
N LEU A 92 11.05 -6.68 -7.67
CA LEU A 92 10.29 -5.67 -6.94
C LEU A 92 9.16 -5.15 -7.82
N PHE A 93 7.94 -5.29 -7.34
CA PHE A 93 6.74 -4.72 -7.94
C PHE A 93 6.24 -3.54 -7.12
N VAL A 94 5.90 -2.44 -7.77
CA VAL A 94 5.25 -1.28 -7.14
C VAL A 94 4.03 -0.89 -7.96
N THR A 95 2.83 -0.99 -7.38
CA THR A 95 1.57 -0.65 -8.06
C THR A 95 0.73 0.31 -7.21
N ALA A 96 -0.13 1.07 -7.86
CA ALA A 96 -1.07 1.96 -7.17
C ALA A 96 -2.12 1.12 -6.42
N ALA A 97 -2.42 1.49 -5.17
CA ALA A 97 -3.32 0.75 -4.28
C ALA A 97 -4.59 1.54 -3.87
N GLY A 98 -4.99 2.53 -4.69
CA GLY A 98 -6.10 3.46 -4.38
C GLY A 98 -5.63 4.70 -3.60
N ASP A 99 -6.44 5.78 -3.60
CA ASP A 99 -6.29 7.03 -2.81
C ASP A 99 -4.86 7.49 -2.46
N GLY A 100 -3.99 7.52 -3.47
CA GLY A 100 -2.60 7.97 -3.29
C GLY A 100 -1.68 6.96 -2.59
N SER A 101 -2.16 5.77 -2.24
CA SER A 101 -1.36 4.66 -1.72
C SER A 101 -0.74 3.80 -2.80
N CYS A 102 0.29 3.05 -2.43
CA CYS A 102 0.96 2.06 -3.26
C CYS A 102 1.10 0.74 -2.51
N LEU A 103 1.14 -0.36 -3.26
CA LEU A 103 1.53 -1.69 -2.81
C LEU A 103 2.91 -2.00 -3.40
N ALA A 104 3.85 -2.35 -2.52
CA ALA A 104 5.17 -2.83 -2.88
C ALA A 104 5.30 -4.32 -2.50
N VAL A 105 5.82 -5.13 -3.42
CA VAL A 105 5.98 -6.58 -3.24
C VAL A 105 7.36 -6.99 -3.74
N LEU A 106 8.11 -7.70 -2.89
CA LEU A 106 9.39 -8.30 -3.24
C LEU A 106 9.21 -9.81 -3.34
N SER A 107 9.57 -10.40 -4.48
CA SER A 107 9.47 -11.84 -4.72
C SER A 107 10.81 -12.45 -5.12
N ASP A 108 10.92 -13.78 -5.07
CA ASP A 108 12.05 -14.52 -5.63
C ASP A 108 12.17 -14.33 -7.16
N ALA A 109 13.38 -14.50 -7.71
CA ALA A 109 13.64 -14.42 -9.16
C ALA A 109 12.98 -15.54 -9.99
N ASP A 110 12.66 -16.67 -9.38
CA ASP A 110 11.98 -17.80 -10.03
C ASP A 110 10.45 -17.74 -9.88
N SER A 111 9.92 -16.65 -9.34
CA SER A 111 8.48 -16.45 -9.15
C SER A 111 7.70 -16.43 -10.46
N ASP A 112 6.49 -17.00 -10.44
CA ASP A 112 5.51 -16.76 -11.50
C ASP A 112 5.01 -15.30 -11.41
N VAL A 113 5.63 -14.44 -12.23
CA VAL A 113 5.30 -13.01 -12.32
C VAL A 113 3.82 -12.77 -12.64
N GLY A 114 3.20 -13.66 -13.42
CA GLY A 114 1.78 -13.59 -13.76
C GLY A 114 0.89 -13.82 -12.54
N LEU A 115 1.21 -14.83 -11.73
CA LEU A 115 0.52 -15.12 -10.47
C LEU A 115 0.69 -13.98 -9.46
N VAL A 116 1.92 -13.49 -9.28
CA VAL A 116 2.21 -12.35 -8.38
C VAL A 116 1.37 -11.13 -8.79
N ALA A 117 1.39 -10.75 -10.07
CA ALA A 117 0.62 -9.60 -10.56
C ALA A 117 -0.91 -9.79 -10.41
N TYR A 118 -1.40 -11.02 -10.61
CA TYR A 118 -2.81 -11.36 -10.43
C TYR A 118 -3.25 -11.19 -8.97
N GLU A 119 -2.53 -11.79 -8.02
CA GLU A 119 -2.86 -11.69 -6.61
C GLU A 119 -2.68 -10.26 -6.07
N MET A 120 -1.66 -9.53 -6.54
CA MET A 120 -1.51 -8.09 -6.26
C MET A 120 -2.73 -7.30 -6.71
N THR A 121 -3.27 -7.58 -7.90
CA THR A 121 -4.48 -6.91 -8.42
C THR A 121 -5.70 -7.19 -7.54
N LEU A 122 -5.85 -8.41 -7.03
CA LEU A 122 -6.92 -8.76 -6.10
C LEU A 122 -6.73 -8.08 -4.74
N LEU A 123 -5.51 -8.02 -4.24
CA LEU A 123 -5.19 -7.34 -2.99
C LEU A 123 -5.47 -5.84 -3.07
N VAL A 124 -5.04 -5.16 -4.15
CA VAL A 124 -5.30 -3.72 -4.35
C VAL A 124 -6.78 -3.39 -4.30
N LYS A 125 -7.65 -4.22 -4.90
CA LYS A 125 -9.11 -4.04 -4.82
C LYS A 125 -9.62 -4.15 -3.39
N ARG A 126 -9.08 -5.07 -2.60
CA ARG A 126 -9.41 -5.23 -1.18
C ARG A 126 -8.92 -4.04 -0.37
N VAL A 127 -7.63 -3.67 -0.50
CA VAL A 127 -7.02 -2.53 0.18
C VAL A 127 -7.76 -1.21 -0.10
N GLY A 128 -8.15 -0.96 -1.36
CA GLY A 128 -8.91 0.23 -1.72
C GLY A 128 -10.25 0.37 -0.99
N ALA A 129 -10.93 -0.74 -0.68
CA ALA A 129 -12.16 -0.71 0.11
C ALA A 129 -11.93 -0.31 1.58
N HIS A 130 -10.74 -0.59 2.12
CA HIS A 130 -10.37 -0.27 3.51
C HIS A 130 -9.80 1.15 3.63
N LEU A 131 -9.09 1.62 2.59
CA LEU A 131 -8.52 2.98 2.55
C LEU A 131 -9.55 4.06 2.20
N GLY A 132 -10.65 3.71 1.53
CA GLY A 132 -11.69 4.64 1.08
C GLY A 132 -12.60 5.25 2.18
N THR A 133 -12.15 5.36 3.43
CA THR A 133 -12.89 6.08 4.47
C THR A 133 -12.88 7.59 4.17
N ALA A 134 -14.08 8.16 4.03
CA ALA A 134 -14.32 9.49 3.47
C ALA A 134 -13.48 10.62 4.12
N PRO A 135 -13.09 11.67 3.35
CA PRO A 135 -12.46 12.85 3.90
C PRO A 135 -13.31 13.41 5.05
N ARG A 136 -12.69 13.71 6.20
CA ARG A 136 -13.36 14.42 7.29
C ARG A 136 -13.90 15.74 6.75
N THR A 137 -15.21 15.82 6.55
CA THR A 137 -15.92 17.09 6.36
C THR A 137 -15.66 17.92 7.61
N ALA A 138 -14.80 18.93 7.52
CA ALA A 138 -14.66 19.91 8.60
C ALA A 138 -16.03 20.57 8.80
N PRO A 139 -16.53 20.72 10.05
CA PRO A 139 -17.79 21.40 10.27
C PRO A 139 -17.65 22.84 9.76
N ALA A 140 -18.52 23.22 8.82
CA ALA A 140 -18.63 24.58 8.33
C ALA A 140 -18.83 25.51 9.54
N GLY A 141 -17.92 26.47 9.71
CA GLY A 141 -17.99 27.46 10.77
C GLY A 141 -19.32 28.21 10.68
N ASP A 142 -20.02 28.25 11.81
CA ASP A 142 -21.24 29.03 12.00
C ASP A 142 -20.91 30.52 11.91
N THR A 143 -21.26 31.13 10.78
CA THR A 143 -21.30 32.59 10.61
C THR A 143 -22.77 33.04 10.46
N ALA A 144 -23.52 33.01 11.57
CA ALA A 144 -24.73 33.80 11.75
C ALA A 144 -24.35 35.14 12.41
N GLN A 145 -24.13 36.22 11.66
CA GLN A 145 -25.11 37.13 11.05
C GLN A 145 -25.65 38.17 12.05
N ALA A 146 -25.16 39.40 11.87
CA ALA A 146 -25.68 40.61 12.47
C ALA A 146 -27.10 40.92 11.99
N GLY A 147 -27.93 41.37 12.93
CA GLY A 147 -29.26 41.95 12.72
C GLY A 147 -29.65 42.71 13.97
#